data_AF-A0A1C6VUS8-F1
#
_entry.id   AF-A0A1C6VUS8-F1
#
_cell.length_a   1.000
_cell.length_b   1.000
_cell.length_c   1.000
_cell.angle_alpha   90.00
_cell.angle_beta   90.00
_cell.angle_gamma   90.00
#
_symmetry.space_group_name_H-M   'P 1'
#
loop_
_entity.id
_entity.type
_entity.pdbx_description
1 polymer ?
#
loop_
_entity_poly.entity_id
_entity_poly.type
_entity_poly.pdbx_seq_one_letter_code
_entity_poly.pdbx_strand_id
1 'polypeptide(L)' 'MPAKRSPKKSHKPAPSPVDLTPADLDALTVAPAAPVVLPGRTDTPPPPKAGPPAGRDARLSGRSQRAGQTRFYAFRRS' A
#
# COMPACT_ATOMS: atom_id res chain seq x y z
N MET A 1 3.52 -19.95 -31.24
CA MET A 1 3.28 -20.65 -29.96
C MET A 1 3.76 -19.78 -28.81
N PRO A 2 3.01 -19.64 -27.70
CA PRO A 2 3.46 -18.88 -26.54
C PRO A 2 4.55 -19.64 -25.77
N ALA A 3 5.63 -18.95 -25.40
CA ALA A 3 6.71 -19.55 -24.61
C ALA A 3 6.26 -19.76 -23.15
N LYS A 4 6.50 -20.96 -22.59
CA LYS A 4 6.24 -21.24 -21.17
C LYS A 4 7.25 -20.48 -20.30
N ARG A 5 6.76 -19.63 -19.39
CA ARG A 5 7.58 -18.95 -18.37
C ARG A 5 7.51 -19.72 -17.07
N SER A 6 8.65 -20.11 -16.51
CA SER A 6 8.71 -20.69 -15.17
C SER A 6 8.63 -19.59 -14.10
N PRO A 7 8.01 -19.87 -12.93
CA PRO A 7 8.04 -18.94 -11.82
C PRO A 7 9.48 -18.91 -11.26
N LYS A 8 10.27 -17.89 -11.61
CA LYS A 8 11.67 -17.80 -11.18
C LYS A 8 11.84 -17.61 -9.67
N LYS A 9 10.78 -17.25 -8.93
CA LYS A 9 10.75 -17.12 -7.47
C LYS A 9 9.32 -17.40 -7.00
N SER A 10 9.05 -18.64 -6.59
CA SER A 10 7.80 -18.97 -5.88
C SER A 10 7.85 -18.31 -4.50
N HIS A 11 6.83 -17.52 -4.17
CA HIS A 11 6.69 -16.93 -2.84
C HIS A 11 6.25 -18.05 -1.88
N LYS A 12 7.00 -18.25 -0.77
CA LYS A 12 6.60 -19.21 0.25
C LYS A 12 5.29 -18.74 0.91
N PRO A 13 4.31 -19.61 1.17
CA PRO A 13 3.11 -19.19 1.86
C PRO A 13 3.48 -18.63 3.24
N ALA A 14 2.93 -17.47 3.58
CA ALA A 14 3.06 -16.92 4.92
C ALA A 14 2.30 -17.81 5.91
N PRO A 15 2.77 -17.93 7.16
CA PRO A 15 2.04 -18.67 8.18
C PRO A 15 0.65 -18.08 8.37
N SER A 16 -0.34 -18.94 8.61
CA SER A 16 -1.70 -18.54 8.90
C SER A 16 -1.75 -17.65 10.15
N PRO A 17 -2.62 -16.63 10.18
CA PRO A 17 -2.83 -15.85 11.38
C PRO A 17 -3.27 -16.79 12.52
N VAL A 18 -2.60 -16.68 13.66
CA VAL A 18 -3.01 -17.35 14.90
C VAL A 18 -4.03 -16.45 15.56
N ASP A 19 -5.22 -16.98 15.86
CA ASP A 19 -6.24 -16.27 16.62
C ASP A 19 -5.79 -16.17 18.08
N LEU A 20 -5.29 -15.00 18.47
CA LEU A 20 -4.94 -14.70 19.86
C LEU A 20 -6.13 -14.06 20.54
N THR A 21 -6.50 -14.57 21.72
CA THR A 21 -7.53 -13.95 22.54
C THR A 21 -6.93 -12.74 23.29
N PRO A 22 -7.76 -11.75 23.68
CA PRO A 22 -7.27 -10.63 24.50
C PRO A 22 -6.57 -11.08 25.80
N ALA A 23 -7.02 -12.19 26.40
CA ALA A 23 -6.41 -12.76 27.59
C ALA A 23 -5.00 -13.32 27.33
N ASP A 24 -4.74 -13.86 26.13
CA ASP A 24 -3.41 -14.33 25.74
C ASP A 24 -2.43 -13.16 25.60
N LEU A 25 -2.92 -12.01 25.12
CA LEU A 25 -2.13 -10.79 25.05
C LEU A 25 -1.83 -10.26 26.45
N ASP A 26 -2.81 -10.25 27.36
CA ASP A 26 -2.64 -9.82 28.75
C ASP A 26 -1.61 -10.66 29.50
N ALA A 27 -1.60 -11.98 29.27
CA ALA A 27 -0.61 -12.91 29.84
C ALA A 27 0.82 -12.65 29.32
N LEU A 28 0.95 -12.09 28.10
CA LEU A 28 2.23 -11.67 27.52
C LEU A 28 2.66 -10.27 28.00
N THR A 29 1.77 -9.51 28.65
CA THR A 29 2.11 -8.20 29.24
C THR A 29 2.85 -8.39 30.56
N VAL A 30 4.15 -8.64 30.48
CA VAL A 30 5.02 -8.40 31.63
C VAL A 30 5.20 -6.89 31.73
N ALA A 31 4.57 -6.26 32.73
CA ALA A 31 4.82 -4.86 33.05
C ALA A 31 6.34 -4.68 33.25
N PRO A 32 7.00 -3.77 32.50
CA PRO A 32 8.43 -3.57 32.70
C PRO A 32 8.64 -3.03 34.11
N ALA A 33 9.32 -3.82 34.96
CA ALA A 33 9.57 -3.51 36.36
C ALA A 33 10.42 -2.23 36.56
N ALA A 34 11.03 -1.73 35.48
CA ALA A 34 11.74 -0.45 35.42
C ALA A 34 11.73 0.06 33.96
N PRO A 35 11.77 1.38 33.73
CA PRO A 35 11.99 1.90 32.38
C PRO A 35 13.35 1.42 31.86
N VAL A 36 13.31 0.54 30.86
CA VAL A 36 14.52 0.11 30.14
C VAL A 36 14.99 1.29 29.29
N VAL A 37 16.11 1.90 29.67
CA VAL A 37 16.81 2.87 28.83
C VAL A 37 17.48 2.07 27.70
N LEU A 38 16.81 1.97 26.56
CA LEU A 38 17.44 1.41 25.36
C LEU A 38 18.51 2.39 24.88
N PRO A 39 19.76 1.94 24.64
CA PRO A 39 20.72 2.77 23.92
C PRO A 39 20.11 3.11 22.57
N GLY A 40 20.12 4.40 22.21
CA GLY A 40 19.48 4.91 21.01
C GLY A 40 19.85 4.05 19.81
N ARG A 41 18.87 3.30 19.27
CA ARG A 41 19.08 2.42 18.13
C ARG A 41 19.36 3.27 16.90
N THR A 42 20.65 3.45 16.61
CA THR A 42 21.14 4.06 15.37
C THR A 42 20.76 3.25 14.11
N ASP A 43 20.32 2.00 14.29
CA ASP A 43 20.01 1.06 13.20
C ASP A 43 18.53 0.99 12.84
N THR A 44 17.77 2.06 13.10
CA THR A 44 16.39 2.12 12.61
C THR A 44 16.43 2.39 11.10
N PRO A 45 15.97 1.46 10.24
CA PRO A 45 15.97 1.69 8.81
C PRO A 45 15.08 2.90 8.49
N PRO A 46 15.44 3.71 7.49
CA PRO A 46 14.65 4.88 7.13
C PRO A 46 13.21 4.44 6.78
N PRO A 47 12.20 5.24 7.16
CA PRO A 47 10.82 4.93 6.83
C PRO A 47 10.69 4.75 5.31
N PRO A 48 9.87 3.78 4.85
CA PRO A 48 9.70 3.56 3.43
C PRO A 48 9.21 4.85 2.78
N LYS A 49 9.79 5.21 1.63
CA LYS A 49 9.35 6.36 0.84
C LYS A 49 7.85 6.19 0.58
N ALA A 50 7.03 7.09 1.12
CA ALA A 50 5.62 7.12 0.84
C ALA A 50 5.42 7.15 -0.68
N GLY A 51 4.78 6.11 -1.21
CA GLY A 51 4.43 6.06 -2.62
C GLY A 51 3.47 7.20 -2.98
N PRO A 52 3.37 7.55 -4.28
CA PRO A 52 2.36 8.51 -4.70
C PRO A 52 0.98 8.05 -4.20
N PRO A 53 0.09 8.99 -3.80
CA PRO A 53 -1.23 8.62 -3.29
C PRO A 53 -1.93 7.73 -4.31
N ALA A 54 -2.36 6.55 -3.87
CA ALA A 54 -3.18 5.62 -4.65
C ALA A 54 -4.56 6.24 -4.83
N GLY A 55 -4.68 7.20 -5.74
CA GLY A 55 -5.84 8.06 -5.74
C GLY A 55 -5.81 9.14 -6.80
N ARG A 56 -5.37 8.83 -8.01
CA ARG A 56 -5.94 9.43 -9.21
C ARG A 56 -5.57 8.60 -10.42
N ASP A 57 -6.47 7.70 -10.80
CA ASP A 57 -6.58 7.32 -12.21
C ASP A 57 -6.84 8.59 -13.01
N ALA A 58 -5.77 9.28 -13.43
CA ALA A 58 -5.80 10.40 -14.35
C ALA A 58 -6.25 9.97 -15.77
N ARG A 59 -6.83 8.76 -15.89
CA ARG A 59 -7.34 8.17 -17.12
C ARG A 59 -8.87 8.23 -17.22
N LEU A 60 -9.56 8.74 -16.20
CA LEU A 60 -11.02 8.94 -16.22
C LEU A 60 -11.46 10.41 -16.12
N SER A 61 -10.58 11.38 -16.36
CA SER A 61 -11.04 12.66 -16.93
C SER A 61 -11.40 12.47 -18.41
N GLY A 62 -12.22 11.45 -18.67
CA GLY A 62 -12.92 11.22 -19.92
C GLY A 62 -13.94 12.33 -20.07
N ARG A 63 -13.45 13.49 -20.48
CA ARG A 63 -14.14 14.54 -21.25
C ARG A 63 -15.67 14.59 -21.03
N SER A 64 -16.12 14.68 -19.79
CA SER A 64 -17.54 14.88 -19.50
C SER A 64 -17.85 16.34 -19.80
N GLN A 65 -18.52 16.57 -20.92
CA GLN A 65 -19.09 17.88 -21.24
C GLN A 65 -20.15 18.15 -20.19
N ARG A 66 -19.83 18.98 -19.19
CA ARG A 66 -20.84 19.57 -18.30
C ARG A 66 -21.81 20.37 -19.18
N ALA A 67 -23.10 20.25 -18.94
CA ALA A 67 -24.11 21.01 -19.69
C ALA A 67 -23.75 22.51 -19.65
N GLY A 68 -23.62 23.14 -20.83
CA GLY A 68 -23.15 24.53 -20.98
C GLY A 68 -21.68 24.70 -21.43
N GLN A 69 -20.87 23.63 -21.44
CA GLN A 69 -19.49 23.70 -21.95
C GLN A 69 -19.47 23.56 -23.47
N THR A 70 -18.89 24.53 -24.18
CA THR A 70 -18.70 24.47 -25.64
C THR A 70 -17.78 23.30 -26.03
N ARG A 71 -18.25 22.45 -26.94
CA ARG A 71 -17.55 21.24 -27.37
C ARG A 71 -16.26 21.57 -28.13
N PHE A 72 -15.15 20.98 -27.68
CA PHE A 72 -13.86 21.03 -28.39
C PHE A 72 -13.84 19.99 -29.51
N TYR A 73 -14.22 20.40 -30.72
CA TYR A 73 -14.03 19.59 -31.92
C TYR A 73 -12.69 19.95 -32.55
N ALA A 74 -11.84 18.96 -32.80
CA ALA A 74 -10.47 19.16 -33.29
C ALA A 74 -10.39 19.72 -34.73
N PHE A 75 -11.49 19.68 -35.49
CA PHE A 75 -11.53 20.07 -36.91
C PHE A 75 -12.80 20.83 -37.28
N ARG A 76 -13.28 21.77 -36.45
CA ARG A 76 -14.43 22.59 -36.87
C ARG A 76 -14.07 23.35 -38.13
N ARG A 77 -14.63 22.93 -39.26
CA ARG A 77 -14.80 23.79 -40.42
C ARG A 77 -16.02 24.67 -40.11
N SER A 78 -15.78 25.97 -40.06
CA SER A 78 -16.78 27.04 -39.90
C SER A 78 -17.88 26.92 -40.95
#